data_AF-A0A973B2E5-F1
#
_entry.id   AF-A0A973B2E5-F1
#
_cell.length_a   1.000
_cell.length_b   1.000
_cell.length_c   1.000
_cell.angle_alpha   90.00
_cell.angle_beta   90.00
_cell.angle_gamma   90.00
#
_symmetry.space_group_name_H-M   'P 1'
#
loop_
_entity.id
_entity.type
_entity.pdbx_description
1 polymer ?
#
loop_
_entity_poly.entity_id
_entity_poly.type
_entity_poly.pdbx_seq_one_letter_code
_entity_poly.pdbx_strand_id
1 'polypeptide(L)'
;MEVVKGERARAILAQDGENWAINALVHNNDWATLSKADFGPVVEGCKQFLDLFTCSNPECDGWLYVLGMPGKEEELRCSCGTFTLNLRRK
;
A
#
# COMPACT_ATOMS: atom_id res chain seq x y z
N MET A 1 -8.48 10.16 -17.22
CA MET A 1 -9.51 9.38 -16.50
C MET A 1 -9.52 7.92 -16.94
N GLU A 2 -9.38 7.63 -18.24
CA GLU A 2 -9.20 6.27 -18.79
C GLU A 2 -7.98 5.51 -18.24
N VAL A 3 -6.83 6.18 -18.12
CA VAL A 3 -5.57 5.56 -17.67
C VAL A 3 -5.68 4.99 -16.25
N VAL A 4 -6.24 5.78 -15.33
CA VAL A 4 -6.45 5.38 -13.92
C VAL A 4 -7.44 4.21 -13.79
N LYS A 5 -8.42 4.10 -14.69
CA LYS A 5 -9.32 2.94 -14.74
C LYS A 5 -8.59 1.66 -15.15
N GLY A 6 -7.68 1.76 -16.13
CA GLY A 6 -6.85 0.65 -16.58
C GLY A 6 -5.90 0.15 -15.49
N GLU A 7 -5.29 1.06 -14.74
CA GLU A 7 -4.41 0.72 -13.61
C GLU A 7 -5.18 0.07 -12.45
N ARG A 8 -6.36 0.59 -12.11
CA ARG A 8 -7.25 -0.05 -11.12
C ARG A 8 -7.66 -1.47 -11.52
N ALA A 9 -8.00 -1.68 -12.79
CA ALA A 9 -8.37 -3.02 -13.26
C ALA A 9 -7.22 -4.02 -13.12
N ARG A 10 -5.97 -3.57 -13.38
CA ARG A 10 -4.77 -4.40 -13.17
C ARG A 10 -4.52 -4.69 -11.69
N ALA A 11 -4.69 -3.70 -10.81
CA ALA A 11 -4.52 -3.89 -9.38
C ALA A 11 -5.55 -4.86 -8.79
N ILE A 12 -6.80 -4.83 -9.25
CA ILE A 12 -7.85 -5.77 -8.81
C ILE A 12 -7.52 -7.20 -9.22
N LEU A 13 -7.04 -7.41 -10.46
CA LEU A 13 -6.64 -8.73 -10.93
C LEU A 13 -5.43 -9.29 -10.16
N ALA A 14 -4.49 -8.44 -9.76
CA ALA A 14 -3.39 -8.83 -8.89
C ALA A 14 -3.90 -9.25 -7.50
N GLN A 15 -4.83 -8.48 -6.93
CA GLN A 15 -5.45 -8.77 -5.63
C GLN A 15 -6.22 -10.10 -5.62
N ASP A 16 -6.93 -10.43 -6.71
CA ASP A 16 -7.65 -11.70 -6.82
C ASP A 16 -6.70 -12.91 -6.85
N GLY A 17 -5.51 -12.76 -7.46
CA GLY A 17 -4.46 -13.76 -7.42
C GLY A 17 -3.88 -13.96 -6.01
N GLU A 18 -3.72 -12.87 -5.25
CA GLU A 18 -3.30 -12.92 -3.85
C GLU A 18 -4.33 -13.62 -2.96
N ASN A 19 -5.62 -13.32 -3.15
CA ASN A 19 -6.72 -13.97 -2.43
C ASN A 19 -6.76 -15.48 -2.67
N TRP A 20 -6.49 -15.92 -3.91
CA TRP A 20 -6.35 -17.35 -4.23
C TRP A 20 -5.19 -18.00 -3.45
N ALA A 21 -4.01 -17.36 -3.44
CA ALA A 21 -2.84 -17.90 -2.77
C ALA A 21 -3.04 -17.99 -1.25
N ILE A 22 -3.67 -16.96 -0.66
CA ILE A 22 -4.03 -16.93 0.76
C ILE A 22 -5.06 -18.03 1.08
N ASN A 23 -6.11 -18.18 0.27
CA ASN A 23 -7.13 -19.20 0.49
C ASN A 23 -6.58 -20.62 0.38
N ALA A 24 -5.68 -20.88 -0.58
CA ALA A 24 -5.02 -22.18 -0.70
C ALA A 24 -4.14 -22.50 0.52
N LEU A 25 -3.42 -21.50 1.03
CA LEU A 25 -2.57 -21.63 2.22
C LEU A 25 -3.36 -21.83 3.52
N VAL A 26 -4.49 -21.13 3.67
CA VAL A 26 -5.34 -21.19 4.87
C VAL A 26 -6.13 -22.50 4.95
N HIS A 27 -6.52 -23.10 3.81
CA HIS A 27 -7.36 -24.30 3.80
C HIS A 27 -6.63 -25.62 3.52
N ASN A 28 -5.40 -25.62 2.96
CA ASN A 28 -4.66 -26.85 2.65
C ASN A 28 -3.48 -27.17 3.59
N ASN A 29 -3.23 -26.37 4.63
CA ASN A 29 -2.25 -26.66 5.68
C ASN A 29 -0.80 -26.93 5.22
N ASP A 30 -0.40 -26.38 4.06
CA ASP A 30 0.97 -26.50 3.51
C ASP A 30 1.93 -25.40 4.02
N TRP A 31 1.55 -24.62 5.03
CA TRP A 31 2.45 -23.64 5.67
C TRP A 31 3.75 -24.27 6.19
N ALA A 32 3.74 -25.57 6.51
CA ALA A 32 4.92 -26.32 6.92
C ALA A 32 5.93 -26.56 5.77
N THR A 33 5.49 -26.47 4.50
CA THR A 33 6.36 -26.65 3.32
C THR A 33 6.86 -25.32 2.75
N LEU A 34 6.28 -24.19 3.18
CA LEU A 34 6.75 -22.87 2.79
C LEU A 34 8.15 -22.58 3.35
N SER A 35 8.97 -22.00 2.50
CA SER A 35 10.31 -21.53 2.82
C SER A 35 10.35 -20.00 2.86
N LYS A 36 11.48 -19.45 3.33
CA LYS A 36 11.74 -18.00 3.28
C LYS A 36 11.57 -17.42 1.86
N ALA A 37 11.88 -18.19 0.82
CA ALA A 37 11.80 -17.72 -0.56
C ALA A 37 10.35 -17.43 -0.98
N ASP A 38 9.39 -18.23 -0.49
CA ASP A 38 7.98 -18.10 -0.83
C ASP A 38 7.34 -16.84 -0.22
N PHE A 39 7.89 -16.35 0.90
CA PHE A 39 7.49 -15.08 1.50
C PHE A 39 8.17 -13.86 0.90
N GLY A 40 9.22 -14.04 0.09
CA GLY A 40 9.94 -12.94 -0.56
C GLY A 40 9.02 -12.00 -1.35
N PRO A 41 8.18 -12.52 -2.26
CA PRO A 41 7.23 -11.70 -3.02
C PRO A 41 6.20 -11.00 -2.13
N VAL A 42 5.72 -11.64 -1.06
CA VAL A 42 4.76 -11.04 -0.12
C VAL A 42 5.38 -9.86 0.60
N VAL A 43 6.60 -10.04 1.12
CA VAL A 43 7.33 -8.97 1.81
C VAL A 43 7.65 -7.81 0.86
N GLU A 44 8.04 -8.12 -0.38
CA GLU A 44 8.32 -7.12 -1.40
C GLU A 44 7.07 -6.31 -1.76
N GLY A 45 5.93 -6.99 -1.99
CA GLY A 45 4.66 -6.32 -2.23
C GLY A 45 4.23 -5.43 -1.07
N CYS A 46 4.38 -5.90 0.18
CA CYS A 46 4.13 -5.09 1.36
C CYS A 46 5.03 -3.85 1.41
N LYS A 47 6.33 -3.98 1.15
CA LYS A 47 7.25 -2.84 1.15
C LYS A 47 6.87 -1.82 0.08
N GLN A 48 6.66 -2.26 -1.16
CA GLN A 48 6.25 -1.39 -2.26
C GLN A 48 4.96 -0.63 -1.94
N PHE A 49 3.99 -1.28 -1.29
CA PHE A 49 2.76 -0.63 -0.87
C PHE A 49 3.01 0.43 0.21
N LEU A 50 3.82 0.13 1.22
CA LEU A 50 4.14 1.06 2.30
C LEU A 50 4.98 2.25 1.79
N ASP A 51 5.86 2.03 0.82
CA ASP A 51 6.67 3.07 0.19
C ASP A 51 5.81 4.15 -0.49
N LEU A 52 4.59 3.81 -0.97
CA LEU A 52 3.65 4.80 -1.50
C LEU A 52 3.21 5.86 -0.47
N PHE A 53 3.39 5.57 0.82
CA PHE A 53 3.07 6.47 1.93
C PHE A 53 4.31 7.08 2.58
N THR A 54 5.47 7.03 1.91
CA THR A 54 6.70 7.69 2.36
C THR A 54 6.93 9.01 1.63
N CYS A 55 7.74 9.89 2.23
CA CYS A 55 8.08 11.17 1.61
C CYS A 55 8.87 10.97 0.32
N SER A 56 8.56 11.74 -0.71
CA SER A 56 9.32 11.73 -1.97
C SER A 56 10.67 12.46 -1.88
N ASN A 57 10.96 13.14 -0.77
CA ASN A 57 12.24 13.80 -0.55
C ASN A 57 13.32 12.74 -0.20
N PRO A 58 14.39 12.58 -1.00
CA PRO A 58 15.46 11.60 -0.72
C PRO A 58 16.19 11.82 0.61
N GLU A 59 16.16 13.04 1.15
CA GLU A 59 16.75 13.37 2.46
C GLU A 59 15.76 13.16 3.62
N CYS A 60 14.55 12.67 3.34
CA CYS A 60 13.52 12.39 4.33
C CYS A 60 12.91 11.00 4.11
N ASP A 61 13.09 10.12 5.07
CA ASP A 61 12.48 8.78 5.13
C ASP A 61 11.15 8.77 5.91
N GLY A 62 10.58 9.96 6.13
CA GLY A 62 9.38 10.15 6.93
C GLY A 62 8.12 9.64 6.25
N TRP A 63 7.25 9.02 7.03
CA TRP A 63 5.93 8.59 6.56
C TRP A 63 4.96 9.77 6.49
N LEU A 64 4.08 9.72 5.51
CA LEU A 64 2.97 10.66 5.39
C LEU A 64 1.95 10.36 6.50
N TYR A 65 1.44 11.43 7.12
CA TYR A 65 0.44 11.34 8.16
C TYR A 65 -0.71 12.30 7.89
N VAL A 66 -1.89 11.93 8.37
CA VAL A 66 -3.10 12.73 8.24
C VAL A 66 -3.25 13.63 9.48
N LEU A 67 -3.55 14.90 9.24
CA LEU A 67 -4.04 15.82 10.25
C LEU A 67 -5.56 15.96 10.16
N GLY A 68 -6.19 16.09 11.32
CA GLY A 68 -7.64 16.22 11.46
C GLY A 68 -8.21 15.21 12.44
N MET A 69 -9.54 15.08 12.43
CA MET A 69 -10.24 14.04 13.19
C MET A 69 -10.69 12.92 12.24
N PRO A 70 -10.83 11.67 12.71
CA PRO A 70 -11.41 10.60 11.90
C PRO A 70 -12.78 11.01 11.32
N GLY A 71 -12.93 10.91 10.00
CA GLY A 71 -14.10 11.35 9.24
C GLY A 71 -14.17 12.86 8.95
N LYS A 72 -13.19 13.63 9.41
CA LYS A 72 -13.01 15.07 9.16
C LYS A 72 -11.53 15.37 8.94
N GLU A 73 -10.91 14.60 8.05
CA GLU A 73 -9.52 14.76 7.67
C GLU A 73 -9.31 16.09 6.92
N GLU A 74 -8.21 16.77 7.22
CA GLU A 74 -7.96 18.13 6.73
C GLU A 74 -6.78 18.18 5.77
N GLU A 75 -5.71 17.47 6.10
CA GLU A 75 -4.45 17.51 5.38
C GLU A 75 -3.75 16.15 5.47
N LEU A 76 -3.12 15.72 4.38
CA LEU A 76 -2.11 14.65 4.38
C LEU A 76 -0.74 15.30 4.19
N ARG A 77 0.21 15.07 5.09
CA ARG A 77 1.50 15.76 5.05
C ARG A 77 2.67 14.92 5.56
N CYS A 78 3.87 15.35 5.22
CA CYS A 78 5.10 14.87 5.83
C CYS A 78 5.59 15.83 6.92
N SER A 79 6.38 15.32 7.88
CA SER A 79 6.96 16.10 8.97
C SER A 79 8.05 17.06 8.48
N CYS A 80 8.77 16.72 7.42
CA CYS A 80 9.77 17.58 6.79
C CYS A 80 9.16 18.75 6.00
N GLY A 81 7.84 18.77 5.80
CA GLY A 81 7.11 19.82 5.08
C GLY A 81 7.26 19.79 3.55
N THR A 82 8.02 18.86 2.97
CA THR A 82 8.15 18.76 1.50
C THR A 82 6.84 18.33 0.83
N PHE A 83 6.06 17.48 1.50
CA PHE A 83 4.77 17.01 1.01
C PHE A 83 3.64 17.52 1.90
N THR A 84 2.67 18.20 1.28
CA THR A 84 1.40 18.63 1.90
C THR A 84 0.30 18.56 0.84
N LEU A 85 -0.80 17.89 1.18
CA LEU A 85 -1.99 17.75 0.34
C LEU A 85 -3.22 18.13 1.16
N ASN A 86 -4.01 19.08 0.66
CA ASN A 86 -5.29 19.45 1.27
C ASN A 86 -6.35 18.39 0.96
N LEU A 87 -7.05 17.89 1.99
CA LEU A 87 -8.09 16.86 1.86
C LEU A 87 -9.52 17.43 1.88
N ARG A 88 -9.67 18.73 2.08
CA ARG A 88 -10.97 19.42 2.04
C ARG A 88 -11.33 19.78 0.60
N ARG A 89 -12.62 19.69 0.28
CA ARG A 89 -13.12 20.25 -0.98
C ARG A 89 -12.94 21.77 -0.97
N LYS A 90 -12.59 22.32 -2.15
CA LYS A 90 -12.70 23.74 -2.43
C LYS A 90 -14.16 24.16 -2.56
#